data_AF-A0A1Q7AUK6-F1
#
_entry.id   AF-A0A1Q7AUK6-F1
#
_cell.length_a   1.000
_cell.length_b   1.000
_cell.length_c   1.000
_cell.angle_alpha   90.00
_cell.angle_beta   90.00
_cell.angle_gamma   90.00
#
_symmetry.space_group_name_H-M   'P 1'
#
loop_
_entity.id
_entity.type
_entity.pdbx_description
1 polymer ?
#
loop_
_entity_poly.entity_id
_entity_poly.type
_entity_poly.pdbx_seq_one_letter_code
_entity_poly.pdbx_strand_id
1 'polypeptide(L)'
;MDPLDRIDEIIALVEGARSVPMSRTNCVLDRGELIGLLDQVRQELPTELRRATALLDERDKILDAGRHEAERIITEGEAEHARLVSVNEVTVSAEHEASRIVGEARSEAQRLREEVDGYVDTALANFEQFLTRS
;
A
#
# COMPACT_ATOMS: atom_id res chain seq x y z
N MET A 1 12.53 41.22 -1.05
CA MET A 1 13.59 41.19 -2.07
C MET A 1 14.41 39.98 -1.73
N ASP A 2 14.50 39.03 -2.65
CA ASP A 2 15.26 37.80 -2.46
C ASP A 2 16.74 38.17 -2.16
N PRO A 3 17.44 37.49 -1.24
CA PRO A 3 18.88 37.64 -1.11
C PRO A 3 19.64 37.55 -2.46
N LEU A 4 19.10 36.79 -3.43
CA LEU A 4 19.60 36.73 -4.80
C LEU A 4 19.40 38.05 -5.57
N ASP A 5 18.21 38.66 -5.48
CA ASP A 5 17.95 39.98 -6.09
C ASP A 5 18.94 41.04 -5.57
N ARG A 6 19.33 40.97 -4.29
CA ARG A 6 20.33 41.87 -3.70
C ARG A 6 21.75 41.59 -4.19
N ILE A 7 22.08 40.34 -4.45
CA ILE A 7 23.36 40.00 -5.08
C ILE A 7 23.40 40.59 -6.50
N ASP A 8 22.30 40.48 -7.24
CA ASP A 8 22.18 41.07 -8.59
C ASP A 8 22.29 42.60 -8.54
N GLU A 9 21.72 43.25 -7.53
CA GLU A 9 21.87 44.69 -7.29
C GLU A 9 23.33 45.07 -6.99
N ILE A 10 24.03 44.30 -6.14
CA ILE A 10 25.45 44.51 -5.86
C ILE A 10 26.29 44.34 -7.13
N ILE A 11 26.00 43.32 -7.95
CA ILE A 11 26.69 43.10 -9.23
C ILE A 11 26.47 44.30 -10.15
N ALA A 12 25.22 44.75 -10.32
CA ALA A 12 24.89 45.90 -11.16
C ALA A 12 25.58 47.19 -10.66
N LEU A 13 25.68 47.38 -9.35
CA LEU A 13 26.39 48.51 -8.72
C LEU A 13 27.90 48.49 -9.03
N VAL A 14 28.52 47.30 -9.01
CA VAL A 14 29.93 47.12 -9.37
C VAL A 14 30.16 47.31 -10.87
N GLU A 15 29.27 46.80 -11.71
CA GLU A 15 29.35 46.93 -13.18
C GLU A 15 29.15 48.38 -13.65
N GLY A 16 28.27 49.15 -12.98
CA GLY A 16 28.01 50.56 -13.27
C GLY A 16 29.03 51.55 -12.68
N ALA A 17 30.00 51.07 -11.89
CA ALA A 17 30.93 51.90 -11.15
C ALA A 17 31.94 52.64 -12.05
N ARG A 18 32.23 53.91 -11.72
CA ARG A 18 33.18 54.73 -12.48
C ARG A 18 34.60 54.17 -12.37
N SER A 19 35.25 53.88 -13.50
CA SER A 19 36.65 53.41 -13.54
C SER A 19 37.65 54.50 -13.11
N VAL A 20 38.77 54.08 -12.50
CA VAL A 20 39.87 54.97 -12.10
C VAL A 20 40.79 55.24 -13.31
N PRO A 21 41.26 56.49 -13.55
CA PRO A 21 42.20 56.79 -14.63
C PRO A 21 43.46 55.94 -14.54
N MET A 22 43.96 55.45 -15.69
CA MET A 22 45.11 54.54 -15.82
C MET A 22 44.90 53.10 -15.26
N SER A 23 43.70 52.73 -14.82
CA SER A 23 43.38 51.35 -14.42
C SER A 23 42.17 50.81 -15.17
N ARG A 24 42.30 49.62 -15.77
CA ARG A 24 41.21 48.93 -16.47
C ARG A 24 40.43 47.97 -15.56
N THR A 25 40.92 47.74 -14.35
CA THR A 25 40.39 46.73 -13.41
C THR A 25 39.78 47.35 -12.16
N ASN A 26 39.99 48.66 -11.93
CA ASN A 26 39.61 49.30 -10.67
C ASN A 26 38.51 50.33 -10.92
N CYS A 27 37.51 50.34 -10.03
CA CYS A 27 36.40 51.29 -10.03
C CYS A 27 36.24 51.95 -8.67
N VAL A 28 35.58 53.11 -8.65
CA VAL A 28 35.25 53.86 -7.43
C VAL A 28 33.84 53.48 -7.00
N LEU A 29 33.71 53.02 -5.76
CA LEU A 29 32.46 52.61 -5.13
C LEU A 29 32.29 53.28 -3.78
N ASP A 30 31.04 53.53 -3.38
CA ASP A 30 30.74 53.87 -1.99
C ASP A 30 30.92 52.62 -1.12
N ARG A 31 31.97 52.67 -0.30
CA ARG A 31 32.32 51.56 0.59
C ARG A 31 31.24 51.28 1.63
N GLY A 32 30.56 52.31 2.13
CA GLY A 32 29.53 52.17 3.16
C GLY A 32 28.28 51.49 2.61
N GLU A 33 27.84 51.92 1.43
CA GLU A 33 26.70 51.33 0.71
C GLU A 33 26.95 49.85 0.37
N LEU A 34 28.10 49.53 -0.23
CA LEU A 34 28.45 48.16 -0.61
C LEU A 34 28.52 47.23 0.60
N ILE A 35 29.16 47.67 1.70
CA ILE A 35 29.23 46.88 2.93
C ILE A 35 27.82 46.66 3.52
N GLY A 36 26.96 47.68 3.50
CA GLY A 36 25.58 47.57 3.97
C GLY A 36 24.77 46.51 3.19
N LEU A 37 24.87 46.52 1.85
CA LEU A 37 24.21 45.54 0.99
C LEU A 37 24.76 44.11 1.22
N LEU A 38 26.08 43.95 1.33
CA LEU A 38 26.70 42.66 1.62
C LEU A 38 26.32 42.12 3.01
N ASP A 39 26.22 42.98 4.01
CA ASP A 39 25.82 42.61 5.37
C ASP A 39 24.38 42.12 5.42
N GLN A 40 23.50 42.75 4.64
CA GLN A 40 22.11 42.32 4.48
C GLN A 40 22.01 40.92 3.86
N VAL A 41 22.72 40.68 2.74
CA VAL A 41 22.78 39.34 2.11
C VAL A 41 23.34 38.30 3.08
N ARG A 42 24.41 38.65 3.82
CA ARG A 42 25.04 37.79 4.82
C ARG A 42 24.09 37.38 5.95
N GLN A 43 23.14 38.23 6.32
CA GLN A 43 22.18 37.94 7.39
C GLN A 43 21.01 37.07 6.91
N GLU A 44 20.52 37.30 5.69
CA GLU A 44 19.29 36.68 5.20
C GLU A 44 19.53 35.35 4.49
N LEU A 45 20.55 35.27 3.63
CA LEU A 45 20.81 34.11 2.76
C LEU A 45 21.02 32.80 3.54
N PRO A 46 21.78 32.76 4.66
CA PRO A 46 21.93 31.52 5.43
C PRO A 46 20.61 30.99 5.99
N THR A 47 19.67 31.88 6.31
CA THR A 47 18.37 31.49 6.87
C THR A 47 17.50 30.85 5.81
N GLU A 48 17.44 31.43 4.62
CA GLU A 48 16.69 30.86 3.48
C GLU A 48 17.28 29.52 3.03
N LEU A 49 18.62 29.39 2.97
CA LEU A 49 19.26 28.11 2.68
C LEU A 49 18.92 27.03 3.71
N ARG A 50 18.98 27.36 5.01
CA ARG A 50 18.58 26.40 6.07
C ARG A 50 17.13 25.98 5.94
N ARG A 51 16.24 26.91 5.59
CA ARG A 51 14.82 26.62 5.36
C ARG A 51 14.64 25.69 4.16
N ALA A 52 15.34 25.94 3.05
CA ALA A 52 15.30 25.09 1.87
C ALA A 52 15.80 23.66 2.19
N THR A 53 16.92 23.54 2.90
CA THR A 53 17.42 22.23 3.36
C THR A 53 16.42 21.51 4.26
N ALA A 54 15.82 22.21 5.23
CA ALA A 54 14.82 21.62 6.12
C ALA A 54 13.57 21.12 5.35
N LEU A 55 13.14 21.85 4.32
CA LEU A 55 12.04 21.41 3.46
C LEU A 55 12.39 20.18 2.64
N LEU A 56 13.63 20.07 2.14
CA LEU A 56 14.10 18.88 1.43
C LEU A 56 14.16 17.67 2.36
N ASP A 57 14.69 17.85 3.57
CA ASP A 57 14.75 16.78 4.58
C ASP A 57 13.35 16.31 4.98
N GLU A 58 12.41 17.24 5.16
CA GLU A 58 11.03 16.90 5.49
C GLU A 58 10.32 16.17 4.34
N ARG A 59 10.57 16.61 3.09
CA ARG A 59 10.08 15.93 1.90
C ARG A 59 10.57 14.49 1.86
N ASP A 60 11.87 14.27 2.09
CA ASP A 60 12.47 12.94 2.08
C ASP A 60 11.87 12.05 3.17
N LYS A 61 11.67 12.57 4.39
CA LYS A 61 10.96 11.83 5.46
C LYS A 61 9.54 11.43 5.09
N ILE A 62 8.77 12.34 4.47
CA ILE A 62 7.40 12.05 4.03
C ILE A 62 7.40 10.95 2.96
N LEU A 63 8.35 11.00 2.01
CA LEU A 63 8.46 9.98 0.97
C LEU A 63 8.78 8.60 1.56
N ASP A 64 9.74 8.54 2.49
CA ASP A 64 10.13 7.27 3.11
C ASP A 64 9.02 6.71 4.02
N ALA A 65 8.33 7.55 4.79
CA ALA A 65 7.15 7.15 5.54
C ALA A 65 6.05 6.62 4.62
N GLY A 66 5.80 7.30 3.49
CA GLY A 66 4.82 6.87 2.49
C GLY A 66 5.17 5.53 1.84
N ARG A 67 6.46 5.28 1.56
CA ARG A 67 6.94 4.00 1.03
C ARG A 67 6.71 2.86 2.02
N HIS A 68 7.11 3.05 3.28
CA HIS A 68 6.91 2.04 4.31
C HIS A 68 5.43 1.74 4.55
N GLU A 69 4.59 2.76 4.55
CA GLU A 69 3.14 2.58 4.70
C GLU A 69 2.53 1.83 3.51
N ALA A 70 2.97 2.12 2.28
CA ALA A 70 2.54 1.39 1.09
C ALA A 70 2.96 -0.10 1.16
N GLU A 71 4.20 -0.38 1.54
CA GLU A 71 4.69 -1.75 1.74
C GLU A 71 3.89 -2.49 2.81
N ARG A 72 3.56 -1.82 3.92
CA ARG A 72 2.73 -2.38 4.99
C ARG A 72 1.34 -2.74 4.48
N ILE A 73 0.68 -1.83 3.76
CA ILE A 73 -0.67 -2.05 3.19
C ILE A 73 -0.67 -3.22 2.21
N ILE A 74 0.34 -3.29 1.33
CA ILE A 74 0.46 -4.40 0.36
C ILE A 74 0.62 -5.72 1.10
N THR A 75 1.53 -5.79 2.08
CA THR A 75 1.80 -7.00 2.85
C THR A 75 0.56 -7.47 3.63
N GLU A 76 -0.16 -6.55 4.27
CA GLU A 76 -1.40 -6.85 4.98
C GLU A 76 -2.50 -7.31 4.02
N GLY A 77 -2.62 -6.68 2.86
CA GLY A 77 -3.57 -7.06 1.81
C GLY A 77 -3.30 -8.47 1.27
N GLU A 78 -2.04 -8.81 1.00
CA GLU A 78 -1.64 -10.15 0.54
C GLU A 78 -1.91 -11.22 1.61
N ALA A 79 -1.61 -10.92 2.88
CA ALA A 79 -1.88 -11.82 3.99
C ALA A 79 -3.39 -12.08 4.18
N GLU A 80 -4.20 -11.03 4.12
CA GLU A 80 -5.65 -11.16 4.23
C GLU A 80 -6.26 -11.89 3.02
N HIS A 81 -5.78 -11.60 1.81
CA HIS A 81 -6.18 -12.32 0.61
C HIS A 81 -5.89 -13.82 0.73
N ALA A 82 -4.68 -14.19 1.16
CA ALA A 82 -4.31 -15.59 1.39
C ALA A 82 -5.23 -16.27 2.43
N ARG A 83 -5.57 -15.56 3.51
CA ARG A 83 -6.50 -16.05 4.52
C ARG A 83 -7.89 -16.31 3.95
N LEU A 84 -8.44 -15.37 3.17
CA LEU A 84 -9.76 -15.49 2.57
C LEU A 84 -9.85 -16.64 1.56
N VAL A 85 -8.82 -16.80 0.72
CA VAL A 85 -8.73 -17.94 -0.22
C VAL A 85 -8.73 -19.26 0.54
N SER A 86 -7.90 -19.38 1.58
CA SER A 86 -7.83 -20.60 2.39
C SER A 86 -9.17 -20.93 3.05
N VAL A 87 -9.86 -19.94 3.63
CA VAL A 87 -11.19 -20.13 4.23
C VAL A 87 -12.22 -20.56 3.18
N ASN A 88 -12.19 -19.95 1.99
CA ASN A 88 -13.10 -20.30 0.91
C ASN A 88 -12.86 -21.73 0.41
N GLU A 89 -11.61 -22.14 0.20
CA GLU A 89 -11.25 -23.51 -0.21
C GLU A 89 -11.71 -24.55 0.82
N VAL A 90 -11.50 -24.28 2.11
CA VAL A 90 -11.97 -25.14 3.20
C VAL A 90 -13.50 -25.25 3.18
N THR A 91 -14.20 -24.15 2.95
CA THR A 91 -15.67 -24.12 2.93
C THR A 91 -16.21 -24.95 1.75
N VAL A 92 -15.67 -24.73 0.54
CA VAL A 92 -16.05 -25.50 -0.66
C VAL A 92 -15.76 -26.99 -0.47
N SER A 93 -14.59 -27.34 0.07
CA SER A 93 -14.23 -28.74 0.35
C SER A 93 -15.20 -29.37 1.37
N ALA A 94 -15.56 -28.66 2.44
CA ALA A 94 -16.51 -29.12 3.43
C ALA A 94 -17.92 -29.33 2.85
N GLU A 95 -18.38 -28.43 1.97
CA GLU A 95 -19.67 -28.57 1.28
C GLU A 95 -19.70 -29.79 0.36
N HIS A 96 -18.62 -30.03 -0.41
CA HIS A 96 -18.49 -31.22 -1.25
C HIS A 96 -18.54 -32.51 -0.43
N GLU A 97 -17.81 -32.56 0.68
CA GLU A 97 -17.78 -33.72 1.56
C GLU A 97 -19.14 -33.97 2.24
N ALA A 98 -19.81 -32.91 2.69
CA ALA A 98 -21.15 -33.00 3.24
C ALA A 98 -22.15 -33.56 2.20
N SER A 99 -22.08 -33.08 0.96
CA SER A 99 -22.91 -33.58 -0.14
C SER A 99 -22.66 -35.06 -0.43
N ARG A 100 -21.39 -35.50 -0.43
CA ARG A 100 -21.01 -36.91 -0.58
C ARG A 100 -21.60 -37.77 0.53
N ILE A 101 -21.42 -37.38 1.79
CA ILE A 101 -21.96 -38.10 2.96
C ILE A 101 -23.48 -38.21 2.90
N VAL A 102 -24.18 -37.11 2.55
CA VAL A 102 -25.64 -37.12 2.40
C VAL A 102 -26.08 -38.03 1.26
N GLY A 103 -25.35 -38.04 0.14
CA GLY A 103 -25.60 -38.94 -0.98
C GLY A 103 -25.46 -40.41 -0.59
N GLU A 104 -24.38 -40.76 0.10
CA GLU A 104 -24.12 -42.11 0.61
C GLU A 104 -25.20 -42.55 1.61
N ALA A 105 -25.53 -41.70 2.57
CA ALA A 105 -26.60 -41.98 3.55
C ALA A 105 -27.95 -42.22 2.87
N ARG A 106 -28.29 -41.46 1.82
CA ARG A 106 -29.53 -41.64 1.05
C ARG A 106 -29.52 -42.95 0.27
N SER A 107 -28.40 -43.28 -0.38
CA SER A 107 -28.25 -44.54 -1.11
C SER A 107 -28.37 -45.74 -0.18
N GLU A 108 -27.74 -45.67 0.99
CA GLU A 108 -27.78 -46.74 1.99
C GLU A 108 -29.18 -46.91 2.59
N ALA A 109 -29.86 -45.80 2.90
CA ALA A 109 -31.24 -45.84 3.37
C ALA A 109 -32.19 -46.44 2.31
N GLN A 110 -31.96 -46.17 1.02
CA GLN A 110 -32.73 -46.76 -0.06
C GLN A 110 -32.48 -48.26 -0.19
N ARG A 111 -31.20 -48.68 -0.16
CA ARG A 111 -30.81 -50.09 -0.18
C ARG A 111 -31.43 -50.87 0.98
N LEU A 112 -31.39 -50.31 2.18
CA LEU A 112 -31.99 -50.93 3.37
C LEU A 112 -33.51 -51.10 3.23
N ARG A 113 -34.20 -50.11 2.67
CA ARG A 113 -35.65 -50.22 2.40
C ARG A 113 -35.96 -51.36 1.44
N GLU A 114 -35.24 -51.42 0.32
CA GLU A 114 -35.42 -52.49 -0.67
C GLU A 114 -35.15 -53.88 -0.07
N GLU A 115 -34.13 -53.99 0.77
CA GLU A 115 -33.77 -55.23 1.46
C GLU A 115 -34.86 -55.66 2.47
N VAL A 116 -35.43 -54.70 3.21
CA VAL A 116 -36.56 -54.93 4.13
C VAL A 116 -37.84 -55.32 3.39
N ASP A 117 -38.18 -54.61 2.31
CA ASP A 117 -39.37 -54.93 1.50
C ASP A 117 -39.26 -56.35 0.91
N GLY A 118 -38.11 -56.71 0.35
CA GLY A 118 -37.86 -58.07 -0.15
C GLY A 118 -37.92 -59.14 0.93
N TYR A 119 -37.46 -58.85 2.14
CA TYR A 119 -37.59 -59.75 3.29
C TYR A 119 -39.06 -59.93 3.69
N VAL A 120 -39.85 -58.86 3.74
CA VAL A 120 -41.29 -58.90 4.06
C VAL A 120 -42.05 -59.73 3.04
N ASP A 121 -41.82 -59.50 1.74
CA ASP A 121 -42.48 -60.26 0.66
C ASP A 121 -42.17 -61.76 0.76
N THR A 122 -40.91 -62.10 1.01
CA THR A 122 -40.48 -63.51 1.19
C THR A 122 -41.15 -64.14 2.41
N ALA A 123 -41.22 -63.42 3.52
CA ALA A 123 -41.87 -63.91 4.74
C ALA A 123 -43.37 -64.12 4.52
N LEU A 124 -44.06 -63.20 3.85
CA LEU A 124 -45.48 -63.30 3.51
C LEU A 124 -45.77 -64.48 2.57
N ALA A 125 -44.96 -64.66 1.51
CA ALA A 125 -45.10 -65.77 0.58
C ALA A 125 -44.93 -67.14 1.27
N ASN A 126 -43.98 -67.24 2.20
CA ASN A 126 -43.79 -68.45 3.00
C ASN A 126 -45.00 -68.75 3.91
N PHE A 127 -45.58 -67.71 4.52
CA PHE A 127 -46.80 -67.85 5.32
C PHE A 127 -48.00 -68.31 4.48
N GLU A 128 -48.19 -67.74 3.29
CA GLU A 128 -49.26 -68.13 2.38
C GLU A 128 -49.13 -69.59 1.91
N GLN A 129 -47.91 -70.04 1.57
CA GLN A 129 -47.62 -71.43 1.26
C GLN A 129 -47.93 -72.38 2.42
N PHE A 130 -47.66 -71.95 3.66
CA PHE A 130 -47.96 -72.75 4.84
C PHE A 130 -49.47 -72.93 5.04
N LEU A 131 -50.24 -71.86 4.83
CA LEU A 131 -51.70 -71.89 4.97
C LEU A 131 -52.42 -72.65 3.85
N THR A 132 -51.87 -72.69 2.65
CA THR A 132 -52.47 -73.40 1.49
C THR A 132 -52.10 -74.88 1.41
N ARG A 133 -51.14 -75.35 2.21
CA ARG A 133 -50.74 -76.78 2.31
C ARG A 133 -51.38 -77.55 3.47
N SER A 134 -52.15 -76.90 4.34
CA SER A 134 -53.01 -77.55 5.35
C SER A 134 -54.46 -77.58 4.86
#